data_AF-A0A8I1XRD4-F1
#
_entry.id   AF-A0A8I1XRD4-F1
#
_cell.length_a   1.000
_cell.length_b   1.000
_cell.length_c   1.000
_cell.angle_alpha   90.00
_cell.angle_beta   90.00
_cell.angle_gamma   90.00
#
_symmetry.space_group_name_H-M   'P 1'
#
loop_
_entity.id
_entity.type
_entity.pdbx_description
1 polymer ?
#
loop_
_entity_poly.entity_id
_entity_poly.type
_entity_poly.pdbx_seq_one_letter_code
_entity_poly.pdbx_strand_id
1 'polypeptide(L)'
;MISSPPPSDISTNLQELIHLIHQHASSDGTFVSSVPGLYFRRASDVSELNHTVHMPSLYVVAQGSKTAMLAGENYVYDPTTYMVTSVQLPVTGKITQASSELPYLSLQLSISPDVILDIIKKSPPQCNVKTTRHTGEPI
;
A
#
# COMPACT_ATOMS: atom_id res chain seq x y z
N MET A 1 -24.31 19.74 -7.34
CA MET A 1 -23.03 20.36 -6.96
C MET A 1 -22.46 19.53 -5.82
N ILE A 2 -21.48 18.67 -6.10
CA ILE A 2 -20.75 17.94 -5.06
C ILE A 2 -19.57 18.84 -4.73
N SER A 3 -19.65 19.57 -3.63
CA SER A 3 -18.52 20.37 -3.15
C SER A 3 -17.39 19.42 -2.79
N SER A 4 -16.26 19.54 -3.47
CA SER A 4 -15.01 18.93 -3.01
C SER A 4 -14.76 19.37 -1.56
N PRO A 5 -14.48 18.44 -0.63
CA PRO A 5 -14.10 18.82 0.72
C PRO A 5 -12.88 19.74 0.66
N PRO A 6 -12.76 20.71 1.60
CA PRO A 6 -11.56 21.54 1.68
C PRO A 6 -10.32 20.63 1.81
N PRO A 7 -9.16 21.02 1.29
CA PRO A 7 -7.95 20.22 1.41
C PRO A 7 -7.67 19.96 2.88
N SER A 8 -7.97 18.75 3.33
CA SER A 8 -7.70 18.31 4.69
C SER A 8 -6.20 18.11 4.86
N ASP A 9 -5.68 18.57 5.99
CA ASP A 9 -4.30 18.28 6.39
C ASP A 9 -4.09 16.76 6.32
N ILE A 10 -2.98 16.32 5.71
CA ILE A 10 -2.61 14.90 5.59
C ILE A 10 -2.62 14.24 6.97
N SER A 11 -2.22 14.98 8.01
CA SER A 11 -2.28 14.52 9.40
C SER A 11 -3.70 14.15 9.83
N THR A 12 -4.69 14.98 9.50
CA THR A 12 -6.10 14.72 9.82
C THR A 12 -6.62 13.48 9.10
N ASN A 13 -6.30 13.34 7.81
CA ASN A 13 -6.69 12.15 7.04
C ASN A 13 -6.04 10.87 7.58
N LEU A 14 -4.79 10.94 8.03
CA LEU A 14 -4.09 9.82 8.66
C LEU A 14 -4.76 9.43 9.98
N GLN A 15 -5.14 10.41 10.82
CA GLN A 15 -5.86 10.12 12.07
C GLN A 15 -7.23 9.47 11.81
N GLU A 16 -7.96 9.96 10.81
CA GLU A 16 -9.22 9.34 10.37
C GLU A 16 -8.99 7.90 9.87
N LEU A 17 -7.94 7.69 9.07
CA LEU A 17 -7.59 6.36 8.56
C LEU A 17 -7.22 5.39 9.70
N ILE A 18 -6.44 5.84 10.68
CA ILE A 18 -6.12 5.07 11.90
C ILE A 18 -7.41 4.65 12.60
N HIS A 19 -8.34 5.59 12.80
CA HIS A 19 -9.60 5.33 13.46
C HIS A 19 -10.45 4.29 12.69
N LEU A 20 -10.55 4.44 11.37
CA LEU A 20 -11.30 3.51 10.52
C LEU A 20 -10.70 2.10 10.52
N ILE A 21 -9.37 1.98 10.42
CA ILE A 21 -8.70 0.68 10.47
C ILE A 21 -8.95 0.01 11.82
N HIS A 22 -8.86 0.76 12.92
CA HIS A 22 -9.15 0.24 14.26
C HIS A 22 -10.55 -0.35 14.39
N GLN A 23 -11.56 0.30 13.80
CA GLN A 23 -12.93 -0.22 13.83
C GLN A 23 -13.09 -1.55 13.09
N HIS A 24 -12.28 -1.78 12.04
CA HIS A 24 -12.37 -2.99 11.21
C HIS A 24 -11.37 -4.09 11.62
N ALA A 25 -10.36 -3.77 12.42
CA ALA A 25 -9.35 -4.69 12.92
C ALA A 25 -9.29 -4.62 14.45
N SER A 26 -10.23 -5.29 15.12
CA SER A 26 -10.40 -5.24 16.58
C SER A 26 -9.35 -6.04 17.36
N SER A 27 -8.60 -6.92 16.70
CA SER A 27 -7.54 -7.75 17.28
C SER A 27 -6.39 -7.89 16.29
N ASP A 28 -5.28 -8.49 16.71
CA ASP A 28 -4.15 -8.74 15.83
C ASP A 28 -4.50 -9.74 14.72
N GLY A 29 -4.10 -9.42 13.50
CA GLY A 29 -4.38 -10.23 12.33
C GLY A 29 -4.66 -9.42 11.07
N THR A 30 -5.11 -10.13 10.04
CA THR A 30 -5.55 -9.55 8.77
C THR A 30 -7.07 -9.74 8.63
N PHE A 31 -7.77 -8.67 8.30
CA PHE A 31 -9.22 -8.60 8.24
C PHE A 31 -9.66 -8.25 6.82
N VAL A 32 -10.66 -8.97 6.32
CA VAL A 32 -11.31 -8.66 5.04
C VAL A 32 -12.37 -7.59 5.30
N SER A 33 -12.41 -6.56 4.46
CA SER A 33 -13.47 -5.55 4.52
C SER A 33 -14.68 -5.94 3.66
N SER A 34 -15.78 -5.18 3.78
CA SER A 34 -16.91 -5.29 2.86
C SER A 34 -16.60 -4.84 1.44
N VAL A 35 -15.49 -4.12 1.24
CA VAL A 35 -15.01 -3.68 -0.08
C VAL A 35 -14.12 -4.78 -0.67
N PRO A 36 -14.48 -5.36 -1.83
CA PRO A 36 -13.68 -6.42 -2.46
C PRO A 36 -12.23 -6.00 -2.69
N GLY A 37 -11.29 -6.85 -2.28
CA GLY A 37 -9.86 -6.60 -2.43
C GLY A 37 -9.26 -5.65 -1.40
N LEU A 38 -10.05 -5.04 -0.51
CA LEU A 38 -9.55 -4.20 0.58
C LEU A 38 -9.44 -5.03 1.86
N TYR A 39 -8.23 -5.05 2.41
CA TYR A 39 -7.87 -5.75 3.64
C TYR A 39 -7.26 -4.76 4.64
N PHE A 40 -7.52 -5.00 5.92
CA PHE A 40 -6.93 -4.28 7.03
C PHE A 40 -6.01 -5.19 7.82
N ARG A 41 -4.97 -4.63 8.41
CA ARG A 41 -4.04 -5.40 9.25
C ARG A 41 -3.69 -4.63 10.51
N ARG A 42 -3.75 -5.34 11.63
CA ARG A 42 -3.32 -4.89 12.96
C ARG A 42 -2.27 -5.83 13.51
N ALA A 43 -1.23 -5.28 14.14
CA ALA A 43 -0.32 -6.04 14.98
C ALA A 43 0.11 -5.19 16.18
N SER A 44 0.07 -5.75 17.37
CA SER A 44 0.48 -5.12 18.62
C SER A 44 1.94 -5.39 18.98
N ASP A 45 2.67 -6.15 18.18
CA ASP A 45 4.10 -6.42 18.35
C ASP A 45 4.85 -6.40 17.01
N VAL A 46 6.16 -6.19 17.08
CA VAL A 46 7.05 -6.39 15.94
C VAL A 46 6.95 -7.83 15.46
N SER A 47 7.07 -8.05 14.16
CA SER A 47 6.96 -9.39 13.61
C SER A 47 8.34 -9.99 13.36
N GLU A 48 8.41 -11.31 13.42
CA GLU A 48 9.51 -12.05 12.81
C GLU A 48 9.58 -11.79 11.30
N LEU A 49 10.74 -12.09 10.73
CA LEU A 49 10.94 -12.04 9.30
C LEU A 49 10.06 -13.10 8.61
N ASN A 50 9.20 -12.66 7.69
CA ASN A 50 8.30 -13.55 6.96
C ASN A 50 8.55 -13.49 5.45
N HIS A 51 8.38 -14.63 4.78
CA HIS A 51 8.45 -14.73 3.32
C HIS A 51 7.03 -14.80 2.77
N THR A 52 6.66 -13.86 1.90
CA THR A 52 5.33 -13.81 1.28
C THR A 52 5.43 -13.42 -0.18
N VAL A 53 4.43 -13.78 -0.98
CA VAL A 53 4.31 -13.29 -2.36
C VAL A 53 3.33 -12.12 -2.34
N HIS A 54 3.82 -10.92 -2.64
CA HIS A 54 2.95 -9.76 -2.80
C HIS A 54 2.21 -9.87 -4.13
N MET A 55 0.88 -9.85 -4.06
CA MET A 55 0.00 -9.73 -5.23
C MET A 55 -0.08 -8.27 -5.66
N PRO A 56 -0.39 -7.96 -6.95
CA PRO A 56 -0.58 -6.58 -7.39
C PRO A 56 -1.56 -5.84 -6.47
N SER A 57 -1.03 -4.85 -5.75
CA SER A 57 -1.75 -4.17 -4.67
C SER A 57 -1.12 -2.81 -4.35
N LEU A 58 -1.95 -1.92 -3.82
CA LEU A 58 -1.52 -0.73 -3.07
C LEU A 58 -1.48 -1.08 -1.57
N TYR A 59 -0.39 -0.75 -0.90
CA TYR A 59 -0.24 -0.87 0.54
C TYR A 59 -0.01 0.51 1.16
N VAL A 60 -0.75 0.81 2.22
CA VAL A 60 -0.62 2.05 2.99
C VAL A 60 -0.48 1.69 4.47
N VAL A 61 0.56 2.21 5.10
CA VAL A 61 0.75 2.13 6.56
C VAL A 61 0.16 3.38 7.16
N ALA A 62 -0.81 3.23 8.06
CA ALA A 62 -1.42 4.35 8.78
C ALA A 62 -0.72 4.62 10.12
N GLN A 63 -0.20 3.57 10.76
CA GLN A 63 0.54 3.65 12.02
C GLN A 63 1.61 2.56 12.10
N GLY A 64 2.76 2.89 12.70
CA GLY A 64 3.90 1.98 12.81
C GLY A 64 4.75 1.95 11.54
N SER A 65 5.59 0.92 11.38
CA SER A 65 6.49 0.78 10.23
C SER A 65 6.70 -0.68 9.87
N LYS A 66 6.97 -0.93 8.58
CA LYS A 66 7.29 -2.24 8.02
C LYS A 66 8.48 -2.13 7.08
N THR A 67 9.38 -3.12 7.12
CA THR A 67 10.42 -3.29 6.11
C THR A 67 10.04 -4.42 5.15
N ALA A 68 10.24 -4.19 3.85
CA ALA A 68 10.23 -5.20 2.81
C ALA A 68 11.61 -5.32 2.18
N MET A 69 12.06 -6.54 1.98
CA MET A 69 13.28 -6.92 1.30
C MET A 69 12.93 -7.52 -0.05
N LEU A 70 13.49 -6.93 -1.10
CA LEU A 70 13.31 -7.39 -2.48
C LEU A 70 14.64 -7.25 -3.22
N ALA A 71 15.08 -8.34 -3.86
CA ALA A 71 16.32 -8.36 -4.65
C ALA A 71 17.58 -7.84 -3.92
N GLY A 72 17.66 -8.05 -2.60
CA GLY A 72 18.79 -7.59 -1.76
C GLY A 72 18.64 -6.18 -1.20
N GLU A 73 17.63 -5.43 -1.64
CA GLU A 73 17.35 -4.07 -1.18
C GLU A 73 16.29 -4.05 -0.08
N ASN A 74 16.42 -3.10 0.86
CA ASN A 74 15.47 -2.88 1.94
C ASN A 74 14.63 -1.63 1.67
N TYR A 75 13.31 -1.78 1.72
CA TYR A 75 12.34 -0.71 1.58
C TYR A 75 11.56 -0.57 2.89
N VAL A 76 11.61 0.62 3.48
CA VAL A 76 10.85 0.95 4.70
C VAL A 76 9.57 1.67 4.29
N TYR A 77 8.45 1.24 4.88
CA TYR A 77 7.15 1.86 4.70
C TYR A 77 6.56 2.25 6.06
N ASP A 78 6.13 3.50 6.15
CA ASP A 78 5.57 4.15 7.33
C ASP A 78 4.47 5.14 6.88
N PRO A 79 3.84 5.93 7.77
CA PRO A 79 2.78 6.86 7.37
C PRO A 79 3.15 7.93 6.34
N THR A 80 4.45 8.08 6.02
CA THR A 80 4.94 9.04 5.01
C THR A 80 5.10 8.42 3.63
N THR A 81 4.98 7.09 3.52
CA THR A 81 5.28 6.34 2.30
C THR A 81 4.23 5.26 2.02
N TYR A 82 4.08 4.89 0.76
CA TYR A 82 3.22 3.79 0.33
C TYR A 82 3.96 2.86 -0.63
N MET A 83 3.50 1.62 -0.75
CA MET A 83 4.07 0.64 -1.66
C MET A 83 3.05 0.23 -2.70
N VAL A 84 3.45 0.26 -3.98
CA VAL A 84 2.67 -0.29 -5.08
C VAL A 84 3.42 -1.47 -5.66
N THR A 85 2.71 -2.58 -5.82
CA THR A 85 3.21 -3.76 -6.53
C THR A 85 2.33 -3.98 -7.76
N SER A 86 2.95 -4.08 -8.94
CA SER A 86 2.26 -4.27 -10.22
C SER A 86 2.31 -5.71 -10.72
N VAL A 87 3.21 -6.51 -10.17
CA VAL A 87 3.43 -7.92 -10.49
C VAL A 87 3.55 -8.72 -9.20
N GLN A 88 3.46 -10.04 -9.33
CA GLN A 88 3.74 -10.94 -8.20
C GLN A 88 5.23 -10.89 -7.86
N LEU A 89 5.56 -10.53 -6.62
CA LEU A 89 6.93 -10.41 -6.16
C LEU A 89 7.15 -11.25 -4.89
N PRO A 90 8.17 -12.13 -4.85
CA PRO A 90 8.60 -12.73 -3.60
C PRO A 90 9.25 -11.64 -2.73
N VAL A 91 8.63 -11.36 -1.60
CA VAL A 91 9.08 -10.32 -0.66
C VAL A 91 9.31 -10.98 0.69
N THR A 92 10.42 -10.60 1.31
CA THR A 92 10.68 -10.94 2.70
C THR A 92 10.44 -9.70 3.54
N GLY A 93 9.72 -9.75 4.64
CA GLY A 93 9.43 -8.52 5.38
C GLY A 93 9.14 -8.73 6.85
N LYS A 94 9.15 -7.62 7.58
CA LYS A 94 8.79 -7.60 9.00
C LYS A 94 8.20 -6.27 9.41
N ILE A 95 7.31 -6.29 10.39
CA ILE A 95 6.88 -5.10 11.11
C ILE A 95 8.03 -4.68 12.02
N THR A 96 8.46 -3.43 11.91
CA THR A 96 9.60 -2.89 12.65
C THR A 96 9.20 -1.96 13.79
N GLN A 97 7.99 -1.39 13.75
CA GLN A 97 7.44 -0.55 14.81
C GLN A 97 5.98 -0.92 15.08
N ALA A 98 5.73 -1.46 16.28
CA ALA A 98 4.41 -1.76 16.83
C ALA A 98 4.53 -1.97 18.35
N SER A 99 3.51 -1.57 19.10
CA SER A 99 3.29 -1.94 20.51
C SER A 99 1.80 -2.11 20.80
N SER A 100 1.45 -2.52 22.02
CA SER A 100 0.04 -2.58 22.44
C SER A 100 -0.63 -1.21 22.46
N GLU A 101 0.11 -0.15 22.83
CA GLU A 101 -0.35 1.24 22.86
C GLU A 101 -0.35 1.89 21.47
N LEU A 102 0.65 1.55 20.64
CA LEU A 102 0.81 2.05 19.27
C LEU A 102 0.93 0.87 18.30
N PRO A 103 -0.19 0.18 17.99
CA PRO A 103 -0.16 -0.98 17.10
C PRO A 103 0.22 -0.56 15.67
N TYR A 104 0.84 -1.49 14.94
CA TYR A 104 0.95 -1.36 13.49
C TYR A 104 -0.44 -1.46 12.87
N LEU A 105 -0.79 -0.48 12.04
CA LEU A 105 -2.06 -0.41 11.33
C LEU A 105 -1.79 -0.13 9.85
N SER A 106 -2.36 -0.95 8.99
CA SER A 106 -2.21 -0.79 7.55
C SER A 106 -3.43 -1.27 6.80
N LEU A 107 -3.56 -0.80 5.56
CA LEU A 107 -4.46 -1.38 4.59
C LEU A 107 -3.71 -1.90 3.38
N GLN A 108 -4.32 -2.87 2.72
CA GLN A 108 -3.92 -3.39 1.42
C GLN A 108 -5.15 -3.35 0.51
N LEU A 109 -5.01 -2.71 -0.65
CA LEU A 109 -5.98 -2.79 -1.74
C LEU A 109 -5.39 -3.63 -2.86
N SER A 110 -5.86 -4.87 -2.98
CA SER A 110 -5.49 -5.76 -4.07
C SER A 110 -6.18 -5.34 -5.37
N ILE A 111 -5.38 -5.33 -6.45
CA ILE A 111 -5.80 -4.92 -7.78
C ILE A 111 -5.85 -6.17 -8.65
N SER A 112 -7.05 -6.61 -9.00
CA SER A 112 -7.21 -7.74 -9.91
C SER A 112 -6.95 -7.33 -11.37
N PRO A 113 -6.55 -8.28 -12.24
CA PRO A 113 -6.46 -8.03 -13.67
C PRO A 113 -7.75 -7.47 -14.27
N ASP A 114 -8.92 -7.90 -13.80
CA ASP A 114 -10.22 -7.42 -14.26
C ASP A 114 -10.41 -5.93 -13.98
N VAL A 115 -10.03 -5.49 -12.77
CA VAL A 115 -10.04 -4.05 -12.41
C VAL A 115 -9.11 -3.25 -13.32
N ILE A 116 -7.92 -3.78 -13.63
CA ILE A 116 -6.97 -3.13 -14.55
C ILE A 116 -7.59 -3.02 -15.96
N LEU A 117 -8.17 -4.10 -16.48
CA LEU A 117 -8.82 -4.11 -17.79
C LEU A 117 -9.98 -3.12 -17.86
N ASP A 118 -10.78 -3.03 -16.80
CA ASP A 118 -11.89 -2.09 -16.72
C ASP A 118 -11.42 -0.63 -16.66
N ILE A 119 -10.32 -0.34 -15.94
CA ILE A 119 -9.69 0.98 -15.93
C ILE A 119 -9.18 1.34 -17.32
N ILE A 120 -8.49 0.41 -18.00
CA ILE A 120 -7.96 0.64 -19.36
C ILE A 120 -9.10 0.96 -20.33
N LYS A 121 -10.21 0.21 -20.29
CA LYS A 121 -11.39 0.47 -21.15
C LYS A 121 -12.03 1.84 -20.92
N LYS A 122 -12.00 2.33 -19.68
CA LYS A 122 -12.59 3.62 -19.28
C LYS A 122 -11.63 4.80 -19.44
N SER A 123 -10.35 4.52 -19.66
CA SER A 123 -9.34 5.55 -19.86
C SER A 123 -9.32 5.96 -21.35
N PRO A 124 -9.16 7.26 -21.66
CA PRO A 124 -8.93 7.67 -23.04
C PRO A 124 -7.67 6.96 -23.57
N PRO A 125 -7.59 6.69 -24.89
CA PRO A 125 -6.42 6.05 -25.49
C PRO A 125 -5.17 6.83 -25.07
N GLN A 126 -4.22 6.12 -24.45
CA GLN A 126 -2.97 6.72 -24.02
C GLN A 126 -2.27 7.28 -25.26
N CYS A 127 -2.01 8.58 -25.27
CA CYS A 127 -1.20 9.20 -26.30
C CYS A 127 0.18 8.58 -26.21
N ASN A 128 0.61 7.93 -27.29
CA ASN A 128 1.86 7.20 -27.36
C ASN A 128 3.01 8.21 -27.18
N VAL A 129 3.47 8.39 -25.95
CA VAL A 129 4.72 9.11 -25.72
C VAL A 129 5.80 8.23 -26.31
N LYS A 130 6.32 8.60 -27.49
CA LYS A 130 7.55 8.02 -28.01
C LYS A 130 8.61 8.26 -26.94
N THR A 131 9.00 7.22 -26.22
CA THR A 131 10.23 7.26 -25.43
C THR A 131 11.36 7.41 -26.44
N THR A 132 11.77 8.65 -26.67
CA THR A 132 13.01 8.94 -27.40
C THR A 132 14.11 8.30 -26.58
N ARG A 133 14.65 7.17 -27.08
CA ARG A 133 15.93 6.67 -26.59
C ARG A 133 16.92 7.79 -26.84
N HIS A 134 17.51 8.34 -25.78
CA HIS A 134 18.69 9.16 -25.93
C HIS A 134 19.79 8.21 -26.40
N THR A 135 19.95 8.10 -27.72
CA THR A 135 21.07 7.40 -28.32
C THR A 135 22.32 8.16 -27.90
N GLY A 136 23.07 7.60 -26.95
CA GLY A 136 24.42 8.06 -26.70
C GLY A 136 25.26 7.73 -27.93
N GLU A 137 25.69 8.76 -28.65
CA GLU A 137 26.85 8.65 -29.53
C GLU A 137 28.14 8.76 -28.70
N PRO A 138 29.21 8.05 -29.11
CA PRO A 138 30.43 7.93 -28.33
C PRO A 138 31.33 9.16 -28.48
N ILE A 139 32.12 9.42 -27.45
CA ILE A 139 33.35 10.24 -27.55
C ILE A 139 34.50 9.31 -27.93
#